data_AF-A0A6P6LDZ0-F1
#
_entry.id   AF-A0A6P6LDZ0-F1
#
_cell.length_a   1.000
_cell.length_b   1.000
_cell.length_c   1.000
_cell.angle_alpha   90.00
_cell.angle_beta   90.00
_cell.angle_gamma   90.00
#
_symmetry.space_group_name_H-M   'P 1'
#
loop_
_entity.id
_entity.type
_entity.pdbx_description
1 polymer ?
#
loop_
_entity_poly.entity_id
_entity_poly.type
_entity_poly.pdbx_seq_one_letter_code
_entity_poly.pdbx_strand_id
1 'polypeptide(L)'
;MMLIFGLMLLLQTAASAIGSVNVSIICSSSGVMRVSCSSEGDQLLYNWTLNGGPLMDGNNSIDLDERTDGDISCSVKNHVSHAQKTIRLVCPTVCSVSVVFVLVWCLQLMVLFGLLGAFHIYMRHTSGKKEEDDKVRMRRFREGHEHTAEDS
;
A
#
# COMPACT_ATOMS: atom_id res chain seq x y z
N MET A 1 -39.27 -24.31 50.36
CA MET A 1 -38.56 -25.05 49.28
C MET A 1 -39.05 -24.68 47.88
N MET A 2 -40.36 -24.60 47.63
CA MET A 2 -40.89 -24.22 46.29
C MET A 2 -40.54 -22.79 45.83
N LEU A 3 -40.34 -21.85 46.76
CA LEU A 3 -39.92 -20.48 46.43
C LEU A 3 -38.46 -20.39 45.95
N ILE A 4 -37.60 -21.31 46.38
CA ILE A 4 -36.17 -21.33 45.99
C ILE A 4 -36.04 -21.91 44.59
N PHE A 5 -36.83 -22.93 44.24
CA PHE A 5 -36.92 -23.44 42.87
C PHE A 5 -37.57 -22.43 41.92
N GLY A 6 -38.59 -21.68 42.36
CA GLY A 6 -39.17 -20.59 41.59
C GLY A 6 -38.19 -19.44 41.34
N LEU A 7 -37.40 -19.05 42.36
CA LEU A 7 -36.37 -18.02 42.21
C LEU A 7 -35.20 -18.50 41.32
N MET A 8 -34.83 -19.78 41.41
CA MET A 8 -33.81 -20.40 40.55
C MET A 8 -34.25 -20.47 39.07
N LEU A 9 -35.55 -20.70 38.81
CA LEU A 9 -36.13 -20.64 37.47
C LEU A 9 -36.16 -19.21 36.90
N LEU A 10 -36.31 -18.20 37.76
CA LEU A 10 -36.26 -16.78 37.37
C LEU A 10 -34.83 -16.27 37.12
N LEU A 11 -33.81 -16.92 37.70
CA LEU A 11 -32.38 -16.61 37.47
C LEU A 11 -31.82 -17.28 36.21
N GLN A 12 -32.47 -18.33 35.70
CA GLN A 12 -32.08 -19.04 34.49
C GLN A 12 -32.67 -18.35 33.26
N THR A 13 -32.03 -17.28 32.81
CA THR A 13 -31.95 -16.77 31.42
C THR A 13 -31.87 -15.23 31.38
N ALA A 14 -30.94 -14.64 32.13
CA ALA A 14 -30.46 -13.30 31.81
C ALA A 14 -29.47 -13.33 30.62
N ALA A 15 -29.74 -14.18 29.61
CA ALA A 15 -29.00 -14.16 28.37
C ALA A 15 -29.64 -13.11 27.47
N SER A 16 -28.91 -12.02 27.22
CA SER A 16 -29.36 -10.98 26.30
C SER A 16 -29.41 -11.51 24.87
N ALA A 17 -30.46 -11.14 24.13
CA ALA A 17 -30.54 -11.46 22.71
C ALA A 17 -29.34 -10.84 21.97
N ILE A 18 -28.81 -11.57 20.98
CA ILE A 18 -27.72 -11.06 20.14
C ILE A 18 -28.17 -9.73 19.51
N GLY A 19 -27.38 -8.68 19.73
CA GLY A 19 -27.60 -7.35 19.17
C GLY A 19 -27.08 -7.25 17.74
N SER A 20 -26.71 -6.03 17.33
CA SER A 20 -26.20 -5.81 15.98
C SER A 20 -24.84 -6.50 15.79
N VAL A 21 -24.63 -7.14 14.65
CA VAL A 21 -23.34 -7.75 14.29
C VAL A 21 -22.56 -6.76 13.43
N ASN A 22 -21.39 -6.35 13.92
CA ASN A 22 -20.45 -5.49 13.25
C ASN A 22 -19.25 -6.31 12.74
N VAL A 23 -18.88 -6.12 11.47
CA VAL A 23 -17.71 -6.76 10.89
C VAL A 23 -16.79 -5.68 10.34
N SER A 24 -15.54 -5.68 10.79
CA SER A 24 -14.50 -4.75 10.34
C SER A 24 -13.37 -5.48 9.63
N ILE A 25 -12.79 -4.81 8.64
CA ILE A 25 -11.69 -5.30 7.82
C ILE A 25 -10.49 -4.38 8.02
N ILE A 26 -9.34 -4.97 8.29
CA ILE A 26 -8.06 -4.26 8.43
C ILE A 26 -7.06 -4.91 7.48
N CYS A 27 -6.56 -4.15 6.51
CA CYS A 27 -5.56 -4.60 5.56
C CYS A 27 -4.18 -4.12 6.02
N SER A 28 -3.22 -5.05 6.17
CA SER A 28 -1.83 -4.72 6.49
C SER A 28 -0.98 -4.66 5.22
N SER A 29 -0.03 -3.73 5.16
CA SER A 29 0.92 -3.63 4.05
C SER A 29 1.90 -4.82 3.96
N SER A 30 1.90 -5.71 4.97
CA SER A 30 2.65 -6.96 4.97
C SER A 30 1.98 -8.10 4.20
N GLY A 31 0.81 -7.86 3.58
CA GLY A 31 0.06 -8.87 2.83
C GLY A 31 -0.91 -9.70 3.68
N VAL A 32 -1.19 -9.26 4.91
CA VAL A 32 -2.14 -9.92 5.83
C VAL A 32 -3.39 -9.07 5.98
N MET A 33 -4.56 -9.69 5.83
CA MET A 33 -5.88 -9.09 6.00
C MET A 33 -6.52 -9.64 7.28
N ARG A 34 -6.77 -8.78 8.27
CA ARG A 34 -7.45 -9.14 9.52
C ARG A 34 -8.92 -8.76 9.44
N VAL A 35 -9.79 -9.74 9.65
CA VAL A 35 -11.24 -9.53 9.71
C VAL A 35 -11.69 -9.78 11.14
N SER A 36 -12.45 -8.83 11.70
CA SER A 36 -12.95 -8.91 13.07
C SER A 36 -14.46 -8.80 13.10
N CYS A 37 -15.10 -9.66 13.87
CA CYS A 37 -16.54 -9.67 14.10
C CYS A 37 -16.81 -9.35 15.57
N SER A 38 -17.72 -8.41 15.80
CA SER A 38 -18.15 -7.99 17.13
C SER A 38 -19.66 -7.96 17.17
N SER A 39 -20.23 -8.44 18.27
CA SER A 39 -21.67 -8.38 18.49
C SER A 39 -21.97 -8.23 19.99
N GLU A 40 -23.12 -7.65 20.29
CA GLU A 40 -23.63 -7.50 21.66
C GLU A 40 -24.31 -8.81 22.10
N GLY A 41 -24.04 -9.27 23.32
CA GLY A 41 -24.65 -10.46 23.91
C GLY A 41 -23.70 -11.24 24.81
N ASP A 42 -24.24 -12.22 25.54
CA ASP A 42 -23.48 -13.12 26.43
C ASP A 42 -23.22 -14.48 25.77
N GLN A 43 -22.09 -15.15 26.05
CA GLN A 43 -21.79 -16.51 25.56
C GLN A 43 -21.92 -16.69 24.03
N LEU A 44 -21.30 -15.79 23.28
CA LEU A 44 -21.33 -15.78 21.81
C LEU A 44 -20.35 -16.80 21.22
N LEU A 45 -20.84 -17.66 20.33
CA LEU A 45 -20.05 -18.54 19.48
C LEU A 45 -19.92 -17.92 18.08
N TYR A 46 -18.69 -17.81 17.59
CA TYR A 46 -18.36 -17.19 16.31
C TYR A 46 -17.95 -18.25 15.29
N ASN A 47 -18.70 -18.36 14.20
CA ASN A 47 -18.36 -19.25 13.10
C ASN A 47 -18.12 -18.46 11.80
N TRP A 48 -17.07 -18.82 11.07
CA TRP A 48 -16.65 -18.13 9.86
C TRP A 48 -16.80 -19.00 8.62
N THR A 49 -17.33 -18.38 7.56
CA THR A 49 -17.38 -19.00 6.24
C THR A 49 -16.86 -18.04 5.17
N LEU A 50 -16.14 -18.57 4.18
CA LEU A 50 -15.63 -17.85 3.02
C LEU A 50 -16.21 -18.47 1.77
N ASN A 51 -16.95 -17.70 0.97
CA ASN A 51 -17.63 -18.18 -0.24
C ASN A 51 -18.52 -19.42 0.02
N GLY A 52 -19.09 -19.51 1.24
CA GLY A 52 -19.89 -20.64 1.69
C GLY A 52 -19.11 -21.84 2.25
N GLY A 53 -17.77 -21.84 2.17
CA GLY A 53 -16.92 -22.87 2.79
C GLY A 53 -16.58 -22.55 4.25
N PRO A 54 -16.49 -23.54 5.16
CA PRO A 54 -16.11 -23.31 6.55
C PRO A 54 -14.62 -22.93 6.64
N LEU A 55 -14.31 -21.87 7.41
CA LEU A 55 -12.94 -21.49 7.72
C LEU A 55 -12.54 -21.98 9.11
N MET A 56 -13.13 -21.41 10.16
CA MET A 56 -12.83 -21.73 11.56
C MET A 56 -14.02 -21.37 12.47
N ASP A 57 -14.10 -22.03 13.62
CA ASP A 57 -15.11 -21.80 14.67
C ASP A 57 -14.41 -21.39 15.99
N GLY A 58 -15.01 -20.45 16.71
CA GLY A 58 -14.64 -20.08 18.07
C GLY A 58 -13.85 -18.77 18.27
N ASN A 59 -13.26 -18.17 17.22
CA ASN A 59 -12.55 -16.89 17.35
C ASN A 59 -13.35 -15.72 16.77
N ASN A 60 -13.26 -14.54 17.40
CA ASN A 60 -13.94 -13.33 16.92
C ASN A 60 -13.20 -12.63 15.77
N SER A 61 -11.97 -13.03 15.47
CA SER A 61 -11.13 -12.42 14.45
C SER A 61 -10.30 -13.47 13.73
N ILE A 62 -10.04 -13.26 12.45
CA ILE A 62 -9.22 -14.17 11.64
C ILE A 62 -8.27 -13.38 10.76
N ASP A 63 -7.11 -13.98 10.52
CA ASP A 63 -6.10 -13.46 9.60
C ASP A 63 -6.18 -14.25 8.29
N LEU A 64 -6.37 -13.52 7.19
CA LEU A 64 -6.44 -14.01 5.81
C LEU A 64 -5.29 -13.43 4.99
N ASP A 65 -5.04 -14.02 3.83
CA ASP A 65 -4.10 -13.45 2.85
C ASP A 65 -4.74 -12.21 2.20
N GLU A 66 -3.96 -11.15 1.94
CA GLU A 66 -4.47 -9.91 1.28
C GLU A 66 -5.10 -10.19 -0.09
N ARG A 67 -4.68 -11.26 -0.77
CA ARG A 67 -5.23 -11.68 -2.07
C ARG A 67 -6.53 -12.48 -1.98
N THR A 68 -7.05 -12.69 -0.77
CA THR A 68 -8.31 -13.41 -0.57
C THR A 68 -9.47 -12.52 -0.99
N ASP A 69 -10.11 -12.86 -2.11
CA ASP A 69 -11.35 -12.22 -2.58
C ASP A 69 -12.55 -13.15 -2.34
N GLY A 70 -13.68 -12.55 -1.99
CA GLY A 70 -14.93 -13.28 -1.79
C GLY A 70 -15.84 -12.70 -0.73
N ASP A 71 -16.93 -13.41 -0.48
CA ASP A 71 -17.90 -13.08 0.55
C ASP A 71 -17.54 -13.81 1.84
N ILE A 72 -17.16 -13.03 2.86
CA ILE A 72 -16.94 -13.53 4.20
C ILE A 72 -18.21 -13.37 5.02
N SER A 73 -18.61 -14.45 5.70
CA SER A 73 -19.76 -14.42 6.58
C SER A 73 -19.38 -14.81 8.00
N CYS A 74 -19.64 -13.89 8.93
CA CYS A 74 -19.60 -14.13 10.37
C CYS A 74 -20.99 -14.57 10.84
N SER A 75 -21.07 -15.74 11.47
CA SER A 75 -22.27 -16.25 12.12
C SER A 75 -22.04 -16.25 13.63
N VAL A 76 -22.85 -15.47 14.34
CA VAL A 76 -22.83 -15.39 15.80
C VAL A 76 -24.02 -16.15 16.36
N LYS A 77 -23.77 -17.12 17.24
CA LYS A 77 -24.82 -17.93 17.87
C LYS A 77 -24.72 -17.85 19.38
N ASN A 78 -25.86 -17.71 20.04
CA ASN A 78 -26.03 -17.84 21.48
C ASN A 78 -27.09 -18.92 21.77
N HIS A 79 -27.25 -19.32 23.02
CA HIS A 79 -28.32 -20.21 23.47
C HIS A 79 -29.73 -19.65 23.18
N VAL A 80 -29.86 -18.33 23.03
CA VAL A 80 -31.15 -17.64 22.85
C VAL A 80 -31.43 -17.27 21.39
N SER A 81 -30.44 -16.75 20.65
CA SER A 81 -30.64 -16.27 19.28
C SER A 81 -29.45 -16.54 18.37
N HIS A 82 -29.66 -16.29 17.08
CA HIS A 82 -28.66 -16.45 16.02
C HIS A 82 -28.68 -15.22 15.12
N ALA A 83 -27.50 -14.75 14.74
CA ALA A 83 -27.33 -13.63 13.82
C ALA A 83 -26.19 -13.91 12.85
N GLN A 84 -26.30 -13.37 11.64
CA GLN A 84 -25.29 -13.54 10.60
C GLN A 84 -25.07 -12.22 9.88
N LYS A 85 -23.81 -11.92 9.56
CA LYS A 85 -23.45 -10.80 8.71
C LYS A 85 -22.44 -11.25 7.65
N THR A 86 -22.82 -11.04 6.40
CA THR A 86 -21.95 -11.27 5.24
C THR A 86 -21.46 -9.93 4.72
N ILE A 87 -20.16 -9.83 4.50
CA ILE A 87 -19.53 -8.68 3.86
C ILE A 87 -18.57 -9.19 2.79
N ARG A 88 -18.28 -8.34 1.80
CA ARG A 88 -17.33 -8.69 0.76
C ARG A 88 -15.92 -8.23 1.16
N LEU A 89 -14.94 -9.11 0.99
CA LEU A 89 -13.55 -8.81 1.27
C LEU A 89 -13.03 -7.84 0.20
N VAL A 90 -12.78 -6.59 0.59
CA VAL A 90 -12.20 -5.57 -0.29
C VAL A 90 -11.05 -4.90 0.45
N CYS A 91 -9.82 -5.26 0.09
CA CYS A 91 -8.63 -4.50 0.46
C CYS A 91 -8.22 -3.61 -0.70
N PRO A 92 -8.09 -2.29 -0.50
CA PRO A 92 -7.63 -1.40 -1.57
C PRO A 92 -6.17 -1.73 -1.89
N THR A 93 -5.89 -2.12 -3.14
CA THR A 93 -4.53 -2.34 -3.68
C THR A 93 -3.78 -1.00 -3.88
N VAL A 94 -3.83 -0.10 -2.90
CA VAL A 94 -3.26 1.25 -2.99
C VAL A 94 -1.72 1.25 -2.93
N CYS A 95 -1.09 0.10 -2.69
CA CYS A 95 0.37 -0.01 -2.70
C CYS A 95 0.96 0.07 -4.12
N SER A 96 0.22 -0.34 -5.17
CA SER A 96 0.78 -0.45 -6.53
C SER A 96 0.94 0.89 -7.24
N VAL A 97 -0.02 1.81 -7.06
CA VAL A 97 0.05 3.13 -7.71
C VAL A 97 1.22 3.94 -7.15
N SER A 98 1.37 3.96 -5.83
CA SER A 98 2.44 4.70 -5.16
C SER A 98 3.83 4.22 -5.56
N VAL A 99 4.06 2.92 -5.67
CA VAL A 99 5.38 2.40 -6.09
C VAL A 99 5.69 2.72 -7.55
N VAL A 100 4.70 2.63 -8.46
CA VAL A 100 4.91 2.97 -9.88
C VAL A 100 5.20 4.45 -10.04
N PHE A 101 4.46 5.33 -9.35
CA PHE A 101 4.74 6.78 -9.37
C PHE A 101 6.14 7.11 -8.86
N VAL A 102 6.57 6.48 -7.76
CA VAL A 102 7.92 6.67 -7.22
C VAL A 102 8.99 6.18 -8.20
N LEU A 103 8.83 5.00 -8.79
CA LEU A 103 9.78 4.46 -9.77
C LEU A 103 9.89 5.34 -11.03
N VAL A 104 8.76 5.79 -11.57
CA VAL A 104 8.71 6.70 -12.72
C VAL A 104 9.41 8.02 -12.38
N TRP A 105 9.13 8.60 -11.22
CA TRP A 105 9.76 9.87 -10.79
C TRP A 105 11.27 9.70 -10.58
N CYS A 106 11.70 8.60 -9.97
CA CYS A 106 13.11 8.27 -9.82
C CYS A 106 13.81 8.13 -11.18
N LEU A 107 13.23 7.40 -12.13
CA LEU A 107 13.79 7.27 -13.48
C LEU A 107 13.86 8.62 -14.19
N GLN A 108 12.81 9.44 -14.10
CA GLN A 108 12.78 10.76 -14.71
C GLN A 108 13.86 11.68 -14.15
N LEU A 109 14.08 11.65 -12.83
CA LEU A 109 15.16 12.42 -12.20
C LEU A 109 16.54 11.94 -12.64
N MET A 110 16.78 10.62 -12.69
CA MET A 110 18.06 10.06 -13.16
C MET A 110 18.37 10.49 -14.60
N VAL A 111 17.36 10.47 -15.48
CA VAL A 111 17.50 10.95 -16.86
C VAL A 111 17.78 12.44 -16.90
N LEU A 112 17.04 13.26 -16.14
CA LEU A 112 17.22 14.71 -16.09
C LEU A 112 18.62 15.10 -15.59
N PHE A 113 19.06 14.53 -14.47
CA PHE A 113 20.40 14.78 -13.92
C PHE A 113 21.49 14.27 -14.86
N GLY A 114 21.28 13.14 -15.54
CA GLY A 114 22.19 12.62 -16.57
C GLY A 114 22.34 13.57 -17.75
N LEU A 115 21.24 14.13 -18.26
CA LEU A 115 21.26 15.12 -19.35
C LEU A 115 21.93 16.42 -18.93
N LEU A 116 21.65 16.93 -17.73
CA LEU A 116 22.30 18.12 -17.19
C LEU A 116 23.80 17.89 -16.99
N GLY A 117 24.20 16.73 -16.48
CA GLY A 117 25.60 16.34 -16.33
C GLY A 117 26.32 16.22 -17.66
N ALA A 118 25.72 15.53 -18.64
CA ALA A 118 26.26 15.40 -19.98
C ALA A 118 26.39 16.76 -20.68
N PHE A 119 25.36 17.60 -20.57
CA PHE A 119 25.38 18.97 -21.10
C PHE A 119 26.48 19.81 -20.46
N HIS A 120 26.66 19.72 -19.14
CA HIS A 120 27.72 20.44 -18.44
C HIS A 120 29.13 20.01 -18.90
N ILE A 121 29.35 18.69 -19.07
CA ILE A 121 30.61 18.15 -19.62
C ILE A 121 30.81 18.61 -21.08
N TYR A 122 29.76 18.60 -21.88
CA TYR A 122 29.78 19.06 -23.27
C TYR A 122 30.17 20.55 -23.37
N MET A 123 29.55 21.40 -22.55
CA MET A 123 29.86 22.83 -22.51
C MET A 123 31.30 23.09 -22.05
N ARG A 124 31.81 22.33 -21.06
CA ARG A 124 33.22 22.34 -20.64
C ARG A 124 34.17 22.04 -21.79
N HIS A 125 33.90 20.99 -22.55
CA HIS A 125 34.75 20.57 -23.68
C HIS A 125 34.71 21.55 -24.85
N THR A 126 33.51 22.04 -25.19
CA THR A 126 33.35 22.99 -26.30
C THR A 126 33.97 24.36 -26.00
N SER A 127 34.01 24.78 -24.74
CA SER A 127 34.70 26.01 -24.33
C SER A 127 36.21 25.91 -24.53
N GLY A 128 36.83 24.78 -24.17
CA GLY A 128 38.27 24.57 -24.37
C GLY A 128 38.66 24.45 -25.84
N LYS A 129 37.81 23.82 -26.67
CA LYS A 129 38.06 23.65 -28.10
C LYS A 129 38.00 24.98 -28.86
N LYS A 130 37.06 25.86 -28.49
CA LYS A 130 36.96 27.22 -29.04
C LYS A 130 38.18 28.08 -28.70
N GLU A 131 38.74 27.95 -27.50
CA GLU A 131 39.93 28.69 -27.10
C GLU A 131 41.17 28.27 -27.90
N GLU A 132 41.31 26.97 -28.20
CA GLU A 132 42.41 26.44 -29.00
C GLU A 132 42.33 26.91 -30.47
N ASP A 133 41.14 26.82 -31.09
CA ASP A 133 40.91 27.25 -32.47
C ASP A 133 41.18 28.76 -32.65
N ASP A 134 40.77 29.58 -31.69
CA ASP A 134 40.97 31.04 -31.75
C ASP A 134 42.45 31.40 -31.54
N LYS A 135 43.17 30.65 -30.70
CA LYS A 135 44.62 30.79 -30.50
C LYS A 135 45.41 30.39 -31.75
N VAL A 136 45.00 29.32 -32.44
CA VAL A 136 45.60 28.90 -33.72
C VAL A 136 45.32 29.93 -34.82
N ARG A 137 44.10 30.48 -34.87
CA ARG A 137 43.72 31.56 -35.81
C ARG A 137 44.57 32.82 -35.58
N MET A 138 44.78 33.22 -34.33
CA MET A 138 45.64 34.38 -34.00
C MET A 138 47.11 34.14 -34.34
N ARG A 139 47.65 32.92 -34.16
CA ARG A 139 49.03 32.61 -34.59
C ARG A 139 49.21 32.73 -36.10
N ARG A 140 48.26 32.18 -36.88
CA ARG A 140 48.28 32.29 -38.35
C ARG A 140 48.22 33.74 -38.85
N PHE A 141 47.46 34.59 -38.17
CA PHE A 141 47.38 36.02 -38.51
C PHE A 141 48.71 36.76 -38.25
N ARG A 142 49.40 36.40 -37.15
CA ARG A 142 50.70 37.00 -36.80
C ARG A 142 51.81 36.59 -37.77
N GLU A 143 51.89 35.32 -38.15
CA GLU A 143 52.89 34.82 -39.11
C GLU A 143 52.69 35.40 -40.52
N GLY A 144 51.43 35.61 -40.95
CA GLY A 144 51.13 36.24 -42.24
C GLY A 144 51.58 37.70 -42.35
N HIS A 145 51.70 38.41 -41.22
CA HIS A 145 52.13 39.81 -41.19
C HIS A 145 53.68 39.94 -41.16
N GLU A 146 54.37 38.94 -40.61
CA GLU A 146 55.84 38.89 -40.52
C GLU A 146 56.49 38.60 -41.89
N HIS A 147 55.87 37.71 -42.70
CA HIS A 147 56.34 37.41 -44.06
C HIS A 147 56.23 38.60 -45.05
N THR A 148 55.34 39.54 -44.82
CA THR A 148 55.21 40.77 -45.64
C THR A 148 56.22 41.86 -45.28
N ALA A 149 56.91 41.75 -44.14
CA ALA A 149 57.87 42.76 -43.69
C ALA A 149 59.32 42.46 -44.11
N GLU A 150 59.63 41.24 -44.56
CA GLU A 150 60.98 40.83 -44.98
C GLU A 150 61.24 40.94 -46.49
N ASP A 151 60.23 41.27 -47.32
CA ASP A 151 60.34 41.41 -48.78
C ASP A 151 60.25 42.87 -49.28
N SER A 152 60.58 43.85 -48.41
CA SER A 152 60.71 45.27 -48.75
C SER A 152 61.96 45.89 -48.15
#